data_AF-A0A954R5D4-F1
#
_entry.id   AF-A0A954R5D4-F1
#
_cell.length_a   1.000
_cell.length_b   1.000
_cell.length_c   1.000
_cell.angle_alpha   90.00
_cell.angle_beta   90.00
_cell.angle_gamma   90.00
#
_symmetry.space_group_name_H-M   'P 1'
#
loop_
_entity.id
_entity.type
_entity.pdbx_description
1 polymer ?
#
loop_
_entity_poly.entity_id
_entity_poly.type
_entity_poly.pdbx_seq_one_letter_code
_entity_poly.pdbx_strand_id
1 'polypeptide(L)'
;MAGHPRQAVPQVQSTLAKLSLCRTAALGGRKLQCGQCGHEAIVYNSCGDRHCPQCAGAKRSDWIDASEPLILGGVDHYQVVFTLPSKLSRLALGNRRQLYDLLFCAAWSPLKQTIEAEQGFDPAALMVLHTWNQKSEAHVHVHAVVPGGGPALIGGHWKDATAPGGGPTGWYLVDAVTLRRTFRENFVEGLRQLFDKAELKLEGEFEYLQMAEAQEQLLSELETVEPVSYIKPPPHEGCRPETVLKYLARYLTGGPISTARIVSADERSVTFMA
;
A
#
# COMPACT_ATOMS: atom_id res chain seq x y z
N MET A 1 28.77 24.84 11.22
CA MET A 1 29.03 23.39 11.11
C MET A 1 27.71 22.68 11.42
N ALA A 2 27.14 21.74 10.68
CA ALA A 2 27.39 20.97 9.46
C ALA A 2 25.98 20.58 8.92
N GLY A 3 25.69 20.09 7.72
CA GLY A 3 26.47 19.54 6.62
C GLY A 3 25.50 19.17 5.47
N HIS A 4 26.04 19.15 4.26
CA HIS A 4 25.51 18.54 3.03
C HIS A 4 24.00 18.63 2.70
N PRO A 5 23.54 19.72 2.03
CA PRO A 5 22.19 19.81 1.44
C PRO A 5 21.93 18.84 0.26
N ARG A 6 22.74 17.80 0.07
CA ARG A 6 22.62 16.81 -1.02
C ARG A 6 22.89 15.37 -0.60
N GLN A 7 23.14 15.11 0.68
CA GLN A 7 23.33 13.73 1.12
C GLN A 7 21.95 13.12 1.39
N ALA A 8 21.66 12.02 0.70
CA ALA A 8 20.46 11.24 1.00
C ALA A 8 20.47 10.81 2.47
N VAL A 9 19.31 10.68 3.11
CA VAL A 9 19.23 10.22 4.51
C VAL A 9 19.88 8.84 4.68
N PRO A 10 20.40 8.48 5.87
CA PRO A 10 21.16 7.24 6.09
C PRO A 10 20.45 5.96 5.60
N GLN A 11 19.12 5.90 5.73
CA GLN A 11 18.31 4.78 5.26
C GLN A 11 18.36 4.63 3.73
N VAL A 12 18.35 5.75 3.01
CA VAL A 12 18.47 5.77 1.55
C VAL A 12 19.88 5.37 1.14
N GLN A 13 20.91 5.90 1.80
CA GLN A 13 22.30 5.50 1.53
C GLN A 13 22.51 3.99 1.73
N SER A 14 22.02 3.44 2.84
CA SER A 14 22.10 2.00 3.12
C SER A 14 21.40 1.18 2.03
N THR A 15 20.23 1.62 1.58
CA THR A 15 19.49 0.97 0.48
C THR A 15 20.32 1.00 -0.80
N LEU A 16 20.84 2.17 -1.20
CA LEU A 16 21.65 2.32 -2.42
C LEU A 16 22.92 1.45 -2.38
N ALA A 17 23.61 1.37 -1.24
CA ALA A 17 24.78 0.51 -1.06
C ALA A 17 24.44 -0.98 -1.20
N LYS A 18 23.32 -1.44 -0.64
CA LYS A 18 22.87 -2.83 -0.83
C LYS A 18 22.52 -3.12 -2.28
N LEU A 19 21.88 -2.17 -2.95
CA LEU A 19 21.50 -2.30 -4.35
C LEU A 19 22.72 -2.38 -5.28
N SER A 20 23.77 -1.58 -5.04
CA SER A 20 25.00 -1.62 -5.85
C SER A 20 25.83 -2.90 -5.67
N LEU A 21 25.74 -3.55 -4.52
CA LEU A 21 26.44 -4.81 -4.24
C LEU A 21 25.65 -6.05 -4.68
N CYS A 22 24.36 -5.91 -4.99
CA CYS A 22 23.47 -7.02 -5.30
C CYS A 22 23.96 -7.83 -6.51
N ARG A 23 24.00 -9.17 -6.39
CA ARG A 23 24.45 -10.09 -7.44
C ARG A 23 25.88 -9.82 -7.93
N THR A 24 26.76 -9.38 -7.03
CA THR A 24 28.19 -9.23 -7.30
C THR A 24 29.01 -10.19 -6.44
N ALA A 25 30.28 -10.40 -6.81
CA ALA A 25 31.22 -11.20 -6.04
C ALA A 25 31.40 -10.71 -4.59
N ALA A 26 31.15 -9.42 -4.32
CA ALA A 26 31.25 -8.85 -2.98
C ALA A 26 30.27 -9.49 -1.97
N LEU A 27 29.14 -10.05 -2.43
CA LEU A 27 28.19 -10.77 -1.58
C LEU A 27 28.44 -12.28 -1.56
N GLY A 28 29.51 -12.75 -2.18
CA GLY A 28 29.77 -14.17 -2.41
C GLY A 28 28.81 -14.79 -3.42
N GLY A 29 28.97 -16.09 -3.66
CA GLY A 29 28.16 -16.81 -4.62
C GLY A 29 28.40 -18.31 -4.59
N ARG A 30 27.75 -19.01 -5.54
CA ARG A 30 27.85 -20.45 -5.73
C ARG A 30 28.28 -20.74 -7.16
N LYS A 31 29.13 -21.75 -7.33
CA LYS A 31 29.46 -22.30 -8.63
C LYS A 31 28.50 -23.45 -8.92
N LEU A 32 27.78 -23.37 -10.02
CA LEU A 32 26.88 -24.41 -10.51
C LEU A 32 27.54 -25.06 -11.72
N GLN A 33 27.43 -26.38 -11.83
CA GLN A 33 27.91 -27.13 -13.00
C GLN A 33 26.77 -28.00 -13.53
N CYS A 34 26.54 -27.94 -14.84
CA CYS A 34 25.59 -28.82 -15.51
C CYS A 34 26.15 -30.24 -15.56
N GLY A 35 25.43 -31.21 -14.99
CA GLY A 35 25.84 -32.61 -15.01
C GLY A 35 25.86 -33.26 -16.40
N GLN A 36 25.21 -32.67 -17.41
CA GLN A 36 25.11 -33.23 -18.76
C GLN A 36 26.16 -32.68 -19.73
N CYS A 37 26.40 -31.36 -19.72
CA CYS A 37 27.32 -30.72 -20.67
C CYS A 37 28.57 -30.11 -20.01
N GLY A 38 28.70 -30.20 -18.69
CA GLY A 38 29.85 -29.68 -17.94
C GLY A 38 29.92 -28.16 -17.83
N HIS A 39 28.98 -27.42 -18.45
CA HIS A 39 28.93 -25.96 -18.40
C HIS A 39 28.87 -25.46 -16.96
N GLU A 40 29.70 -24.47 -16.63
CA GLU A 40 29.80 -23.88 -15.30
C GLU A 40 29.25 -22.46 -15.31
N ALA A 41 28.46 -22.13 -14.29
CA ALA A 41 27.93 -20.79 -14.07
C ALA A 41 28.19 -20.36 -12.63
N ILE A 42 28.53 -19.08 -12.43
CA ILE A 42 28.64 -18.48 -11.10
C ILE A 42 27.35 -17.70 -10.83
N VAL A 43 26.70 -18.01 -9.72
CA VAL A 43 25.50 -17.30 -9.26
C VAL A 43 25.83 -16.56 -7.97
N TYR A 44 25.84 -15.23 -8.03
CA TYR A 44 26.10 -14.39 -6.87
C TYR A 44 24.86 -14.21 -5.98
N ASN A 45 25.10 -13.99 -4.70
CA ASN A 45 24.04 -13.81 -3.70
C ASN A 45 23.30 -12.48 -3.90
N SER A 46 22.01 -12.47 -3.52
CA SER A 46 21.15 -11.29 -3.52
C SER A 46 21.39 -10.42 -2.29
N CYS A 47 21.24 -9.10 -2.42
CA CYS A 47 21.32 -8.20 -1.25
C CYS A 47 20.12 -8.31 -0.30
N GLY A 48 19.01 -8.89 -0.77
CA GLY A 48 17.82 -9.10 0.05
C GLY A 48 17.10 -7.82 0.46
N ASP A 49 17.39 -6.66 -0.13
CA ASP A 49 16.65 -5.44 0.16
C ASP A 49 15.28 -5.44 -0.55
N ARG A 50 14.22 -4.93 0.11
CA ARG A 50 12.86 -4.91 -0.46
C ARG A 50 12.73 -4.00 -1.68
N HIS A 51 13.62 -3.02 -1.82
CA HIS A 51 13.61 -2.08 -2.94
C HIS A 51 14.44 -2.58 -4.14
N CYS A 52 15.21 -3.65 -3.97
CA CYS A 52 16.07 -4.16 -5.03
C CYS A 52 15.22 -4.83 -6.13
N PRO A 53 15.23 -4.34 -7.38
CA PRO A 53 14.40 -4.92 -8.44
C PRO A 53 14.82 -6.34 -8.81
N GLN A 54 16.10 -6.70 -8.63
CA GLN A 54 16.59 -8.07 -8.86
C GLN A 54 16.16 -9.06 -7.76
N CYS A 55 15.85 -8.57 -6.56
CA CYS A 55 15.42 -9.40 -5.43
C CYS A 55 13.89 -9.44 -5.27
N ALA A 56 13.20 -8.41 -5.76
CA ALA A 56 11.76 -8.23 -5.54
C ALA A 56 10.91 -9.39 -6.06
N GLY A 57 11.30 -10.02 -7.17
CA GLY A 57 10.54 -11.14 -7.76
C GLY A 57 10.43 -12.34 -6.82
N ALA A 58 11.56 -12.81 -6.27
CA ALA A 58 11.57 -13.94 -5.34
C ALA A 58 10.77 -13.63 -4.07
N LYS A 59 11.02 -12.46 -3.46
CA LYS A 59 10.28 -12.04 -2.26
C LYS A 59 8.77 -11.91 -2.48
N ARG A 60 8.37 -11.48 -3.68
CA ARG A 60 6.97 -11.41 -4.06
C ARG A 60 6.35 -12.80 -4.12
N SER A 61 7.08 -13.78 -4.68
CA SER A 61 6.65 -15.18 -4.69
C SER A 61 6.52 -15.71 -3.28
N ASP A 62 7.56 -15.56 -2.45
CA ASP A 62 7.55 -16.04 -1.05
C ASP A 62 6.36 -15.46 -0.27
N TRP A 63 6.04 -14.18 -0.51
CA TRP A 63 4.88 -13.55 0.12
C TRP A 63 3.54 -14.08 -0.41
N ILE A 64 3.41 -14.32 -1.72
CA ILE A 64 2.20 -14.92 -2.29
C ILE A 64 1.99 -16.30 -1.67
N ASP A 65 3.03 -17.15 -1.64
CA ASP A 65 2.95 -18.51 -1.11
C ASP A 65 2.56 -18.51 0.38
N ALA A 66 3.10 -17.55 1.16
CA ALA A 66 2.76 -17.40 2.58
C ALA A 66 1.34 -16.83 2.81
N SER A 67 0.79 -16.09 1.84
CA SER A 67 -0.51 -15.43 1.94
C SER A 67 -1.64 -16.23 1.30
N GLU A 68 -1.33 -17.17 0.42
CA GLU A 68 -2.29 -18.06 -0.25
C GLU A 68 -3.23 -18.76 0.74
N PRO A 69 -2.77 -19.32 1.87
CA PRO A 69 -3.65 -19.97 2.84
C PRO A 69 -4.62 -19.02 3.56
N LEU A 70 -4.37 -17.70 3.49
CA LEU A 70 -5.21 -16.68 4.13
C LEU A 70 -6.38 -16.25 3.24
N ILE A 71 -6.36 -16.63 1.95
CA ILE A 71 -7.40 -16.25 0.98
C ILE A 71 -8.39 -17.40 0.83
N LEU A 72 -9.66 -17.07 1.03
CA LEU A 72 -10.72 -18.07 1.02
C LEU A 72 -11.08 -18.46 -0.42
N GLY A 73 -11.15 -19.76 -0.69
CA GLY A 73 -11.68 -20.27 -1.95
C GLY A 73 -13.21 -20.17 -1.99
N GLY A 74 -13.77 -20.01 -3.20
CA GLY A 74 -15.23 -20.05 -3.40
C GLY A 74 -15.97 -18.78 -3.00
N VAL A 75 -15.26 -17.71 -2.63
CA VAL A 75 -15.84 -16.39 -2.31
C VAL A 75 -15.20 -15.31 -3.17
N ASP A 76 -16.01 -14.35 -3.59
CA ASP A 76 -15.52 -13.19 -4.31
C ASP A 76 -14.65 -12.32 -3.39
N HIS A 77 -13.70 -11.59 -3.96
CA HIS A 77 -12.84 -10.68 -3.22
C HIS A 77 -12.94 -9.28 -3.81
N TYR A 78 -13.17 -8.31 -2.94
CA TYR A 78 -13.33 -6.91 -3.29
C TYR A 78 -12.05 -6.14 -2.98
N GLN A 79 -11.67 -5.29 -3.91
CA GLN A 79 -10.58 -4.35 -3.69
C GLN A 79 -11.16 -3.04 -3.20
N VAL A 80 -10.64 -2.55 -2.08
CA VAL A 80 -10.97 -1.21 -1.55
C VAL A 80 -9.67 -0.43 -1.41
N VAL A 81 -9.62 0.77 -1.98
CA VAL A 81 -8.44 1.64 -1.87
C VAL A 81 -8.83 2.89 -1.10
N PHE A 82 -8.02 3.28 -0.12
CA PHE A 82 -8.18 4.53 0.65
C PHE A 82 -6.97 5.42 0.41
N THR A 83 -7.18 6.64 -0.05
CA THR A 83 -6.11 7.53 -0.48
C THR A 83 -6.11 8.83 0.31
N LEU A 84 -4.95 9.24 0.80
CA LEU A 84 -4.77 10.55 1.40
C LEU A 84 -4.69 11.65 0.34
N PRO A 85 -5.31 12.82 0.59
CA PRO A 85 -5.02 14.04 -0.16
C PRO A 85 -3.52 14.33 -0.29
N SER A 86 -3.11 14.94 -1.40
CA SER A 86 -1.68 15.18 -1.71
C SER A 86 -0.94 15.95 -0.60
N LYS A 87 -1.58 16.98 -0.02
CA LYS A 87 -1.05 17.77 1.10
C LYS A 87 -0.70 16.89 2.31
N LEU A 88 -1.57 15.93 2.65
CA LEU A 88 -1.35 14.97 3.73
C LEU A 88 -0.33 13.89 3.37
N SER A 89 -0.29 13.46 2.11
CA SER A 89 0.73 12.53 1.63
C SER A 89 2.15 13.08 1.80
N ARG A 90 2.33 14.39 1.61
CA ARG A 90 3.60 15.08 1.86
C ARG A 90 3.90 15.21 3.36
N LEU A 91 2.90 15.58 4.17
CA LEU A 91 3.04 15.65 5.64
C LEU A 91 3.46 14.29 6.24
N ALA A 92 2.95 13.19 5.66
CA ALA A 92 3.28 11.83 6.07
C ALA A 92 4.75 11.45 5.86
N LEU A 93 5.52 12.15 5.00
CA LEU A 93 6.95 11.86 4.84
C LEU A 93 7.74 12.13 6.12
N GLY A 94 7.37 13.17 6.88
CA GLY A 94 7.93 13.51 8.19
C GLY A 94 7.26 12.79 9.36
N ASN A 95 6.02 12.34 9.17
CA ASN A 95 5.15 11.78 10.22
C ASN A 95 4.66 10.36 9.89
N ARG A 96 5.57 9.54 9.36
CA ARG A 96 5.23 8.22 8.78
C ARG A 96 4.45 7.34 9.73
N ARG A 97 4.93 7.14 10.96
CA ARG A 97 4.28 6.24 11.92
C ARG A 97 2.86 6.72 12.24
N GLN A 98 2.74 7.95 12.71
CA GLN A 98 1.47 8.54 13.13
C GLN A 98 0.43 8.54 12.00
N LEU A 99 0.80 9.03 10.81
CA LEU A 99 -0.15 9.16 9.71
C LEU A 99 -0.45 7.83 9.02
N TYR A 100 0.49 6.87 9.00
CA TYR A 100 0.20 5.54 8.45
C TYR A 100 -0.67 4.73 9.41
N ASP A 101 -0.37 4.74 10.72
CA ASP A 101 -1.18 4.08 11.73
C ASP A 101 -2.62 4.63 11.72
N LEU A 102 -2.76 5.97 11.66
CA LEU A 102 -4.06 6.63 11.50
C LEU A 102 -4.76 6.19 10.21
N LEU A 103 -4.07 6.16 9.06
CA LEU A 103 -4.67 5.74 7.80
C LEU A 103 -5.19 4.30 7.86
N PHE A 104 -4.45 3.36 8.46
CA PHE A 104 -4.92 1.98 8.64
C PHE A 104 -6.17 1.91 9.51
N CYS A 105 -6.18 2.61 10.65
CA CYS A 105 -7.33 2.65 11.55
C CYS A 105 -8.56 3.30 10.89
N ALA A 106 -8.35 4.44 10.25
CA ALA A 106 -9.41 5.18 9.56
C ALA A 106 -9.93 4.43 8.33
N ALA A 107 -9.12 3.60 7.67
CA ALA A 107 -9.57 2.73 6.58
C ALA A 107 -10.36 1.51 7.09
N TRP A 108 -9.83 0.79 8.09
CA TRP A 108 -10.42 -0.47 8.53
C TRP A 108 -11.70 -0.29 9.35
N SER A 109 -11.68 0.61 10.34
CA SER A 109 -12.80 0.77 11.28
C SER A 109 -14.13 1.08 10.58
N PRO A 110 -14.23 2.10 9.71
CA PRO A 110 -15.48 2.37 9.00
C PRO A 110 -15.81 1.30 7.96
N LEU A 111 -14.83 0.73 7.25
CA LEU A 111 -15.08 -0.38 6.31
C LEU A 111 -15.73 -1.56 7.02
N LYS A 112 -15.18 -1.96 8.17
CA LYS A 112 -15.74 -3.02 8.99
C LYS A 112 -17.17 -2.71 9.40
N GLN A 113 -17.40 -1.53 9.99
CA GLN A 113 -18.73 -1.13 10.45
C GLN A 113 -19.76 -1.07 9.32
N THR A 114 -19.38 -0.57 8.15
CA THR A 114 -20.28 -0.52 6.99
C THR A 114 -20.63 -1.92 6.49
N ILE A 115 -19.65 -2.84 6.42
CA ILE A 115 -19.92 -4.23 6.03
C ILE A 115 -20.83 -4.93 7.05
N GLU A 116 -20.56 -4.77 8.35
CA GLU A 116 -21.40 -5.34 9.41
C GLU A 116 -22.84 -4.81 9.32
N ALA A 117 -23.02 -3.51 9.06
CA ALA A 117 -24.32 -2.87 8.97
C ALA A 117 -25.10 -3.25 7.70
N GLU A 118 -24.44 -3.28 6.54
CA GLU A 118 -25.11 -3.52 5.24
C GLU A 118 -25.21 -5.01 4.91
N GLN A 119 -24.21 -5.80 5.28
CA GLN A 119 -24.09 -7.21 4.91
C GLN A 119 -24.30 -8.17 6.07
N GLY A 120 -24.17 -7.75 7.34
CA GLY A 120 -24.51 -8.58 8.50
C GLY A 120 -23.59 -9.78 8.76
N PHE A 121 -22.34 -9.72 8.32
CA PHE A 121 -21.28 -10.69 8.64
C PHE A 121 -20.04 -9.99 9.22
N ASP A 122 -19.21 -10.72 9.98
CA ASP A 122 -17.92 -10.23 10.50
C ASP A 122 -16.88 -10.23 9.38
N PRO A 123 -16.38 -9.06 8.94
CA PRO A 123 -15.47 -8.97 7.81
C PRO A 123 -14.01 -9.20 8.22
N ALA A 124 -13.21 -9.58 7.23
CA ALA A 124 -11.75 -9.59 7.32
C ALA A 124 -11.13 -8.80 6.18
N ALA A 125 -9.89 -8.32 6.33
CA ALA A 125 -9.17 -7.70 5.23
C ALA A 125 -7.67 -7.96 5.30
N LEU A 126 -7.06 -8.10 4.12
CA LEU A 126 -5.61 -8.01 3.93
C LEU A 126 -5.27 -6.62 3.40
N MET A 127 -4.54 -5.83 4.20
CA MET A 127 -4.28 -4.41 3.92
C MET A 127 -2.79 -4.14 3.67
N VAL A 128 -2.48 -3.39 2.60
CA VAL A 128 -1.13 -3.05 2.17
C VAL A 128 -0.99 -1.55 1.97
N LEU A 129 0.00 -0.96 2.63
CA LEU A 129 0.38 0.44 2.45
C LEU A 129 1.19 0.65 1.18
N HIS A 130 0.87 1.71 0.44
CA HIS A 130 1.64 2.20 -0.68
C HIS A 130 1.84 3.72 -0.54
N THR A 131 3.04 4.24 -0.83
CA THR A 131 3.41 5.63 -0.47
C THR A 131 3.84 6.53 -1.62
N TRP A 132 3.82 6.06 -2.87
CA TRP A 132 4.16 6.86 -4.06
C TRP A 132 3.25 6.62 -5.26
N ASN A 133 3.15 7.57 -6.16
CA ASN A 133 2.46 7.38 -7.44
C ASN A 133 3.44 6.92 -8.55
N GLN A 134 2.95 6.73 -9.77
CA GLN A 134 3.78 6.31 -10.91
C GLN A 134 4.88 7.31 -11.29
N LYS A 135 4.72 8.58 -10.90
CA LYS A 135 5.70 9.66 -11.06
C LYS A 135 6.68 9.75 -9.88
N SER A 136 6.61 8.81 -8.93
CA SER A 136 7.41 8.78 -7.69
C SER A 136 7.15 9.95 -6.73
N GLU A 137 6.01 10.62 -6.87
CA GLU A 137 5.57 11.65 -5.93
C GLU A 137 4.92 11.01 -4.71
N ALA A 138 4.96 11.69 -3.55
CA ALA A 138 4.32 11.21 -2.34
C ALA A 138 2.81 11.03 -2.56
N HIS A 139 2.34 9.79 -2.39
CA HIS A 139 0.96 9.42 -2.63
C HIS A 139 0.61 8.23 -1.73
N VAL A 140 0.15 8.57 -0.52
CA VAL A 140 -0.08 7.60 0.54
C VAL A 140 -1.49 7.05 0.42
N HIS A 141 -1.58 5.74 0.24
CA HIS A 141 -2.84 5.02 0.14
C HIS A 141 -2.70 3.60 0.67
N VAL A 142 -3.82 3.02 1.09
CA VAL A 142 -3.92 1.63 1.51
C VAL A 142 -4.79 0.86 0.54
N HIS A 143 -4.28 -0.27 0.07
CA HIS A 143 -5.04 -1.28 -0.65
C HIS A 143 -5.55 -2.31 0.34
N ALA A 144 -6.85 -2.55 0.37
CA ALA A 144 -7.48 -3.60 1.14
C ALA A 144 -8.10 -4.63 0.17
N VAL A 145 -7.89 -5.90 0.48
CA VAL A 145 -8.62 -7.02 -0.13
C VAL A 145 -9.55 -7.57 0.93
N VAL A 146 -10.83 -7.62 0.58
CA VAL A 146 -11.92 -7.98 1.50
C VAL A 146 -12.68 -9.17 0.93
N PRO A 147 -12.81 -10.30 1.66
CA PRO A 147 -13.67 -11.39 1.24
C PRO A 147 -15.13 -10.93 1.18
N GLY A 148 -15.83 -11.37 0.14
CA GLY A 148 -17.25 -11.15 -0.11
C GLY A 148 -18.15 -12.04 0.72
N GLY A 149 -17.80 -12.28 1.97
CA GLY A 149 -18.53 -13.15 2.87
C GLY A 149 -17.75 -13.39 4.15
N GLY A 150 -18.46 -13.85 5.18
CA GLY A 150 -17.88 -14.11 6.48
C GLY A 150 -18.85 -14.83 7.42
N PRO A 151 -18.42 -15.10 8.66
CA PRO A 151 -19.32 -15.58 9.70
C PRO A 151 -20.45 -14.57 9.94
N ALA A 152 -21.70 -15.03 9.87
CA ALA A 152 -22.85 -14.19 10.18
C ALA A 152 -22.73 -13.68 11.62
N LEU A 153 -23.02 -12.39 11.82
CA LEU A 153 -23.00 -11.77 13.16
C LEU A 153 -24.02 -12.42 14.10
N ILE A 154 -25.07 -13.03 13.54
CA ILE A 154 -26.12 -13.73 14.26
C ILE A 154 -26.32 -15.11 13.63
N GLY A 155 -26.39 -16.15 14.47
CA GLY A 155 -26.78 -17.49 14.05
C GLY A 155 -25.66 -18.37 13.51
N GLY A 156 -24.39 -17.94 13.57
CA GLY A 156 -23.20 -18.81 13.45
C GLY A 156 -23.01 -19.55 12.12
N HIS A 157 -23.70 -19.15 11.06
CA HIS A 157 -23.57 -19.70 9.71
C HIS A 157 -22.68 -18.80 8.84
N TRP A 158 -22.20 -19.33 7.72
CA TRP A 158 -21.53 -18.52 6.71
C TRP A 158 -22.55 -17.65 5.96
N LYS A 159 -22.20 -16.39 5.70
CA LYS A 159 -23.01 -15.47 4.91
C LYS A 159 -22.18 -14.85 3.81
N ASP A 160 -22.63 -15.00 2.57
CA ASP A 160 -22.05 -14.33 1.41
C ASP A 160 -22.60 -12.90 1.30
N ALA A 161 -21.76 -12.00 0.78
CA ALA A 161 -22.15 -10.64 0.47
C ALA A 161 -23.20 -10.65 -0.65
N THR A 162 -24.28 -9.91 -0.42
CA THR A 162 -25.26 -9.64 -1.46
C THR A 162 -24.89 -8.30 -2.11
N ALA A 163 -24.68 -8.30 -3.42
CA ALA A 163 -24.49 -7.04 -4.14
C ALA A 163 -25.70 -6.12 -3.91
N PRO A 164 -25.51 -4.84 -3.53
CA PRO A 164 -26.58 -3.86 -3.56
C PRO A 164 -27.11 -3.80 -5.00
N GLY A 165 -28.41 -3.97 -5.17
CA GLY A 165 -29.02 -4.34 -6.44
C GLY A 165 -28.66 -3.46 -7.66
N GLY A 166 -28.36 -4.12 -8.78
CA GLY A 166 -28.95 -3.85 -10.10
C GLY A 166 -28.78 -2.46 -10.71
N GLY A 167 -27.54 -2.00 -10.90
CA GLY A 167 -27.21 -0.92 -11.84
C GLY A 167 -26.20 -1.40 -12.91
N PRO A 168 -26.09 -0.72 -14.07
CA PRO A 168 -25.21 -1.11 -15.18
C PRO A 168 -23.70 -1.09 -14.86
N THR A 169 -23.30 -0.74 -13.63
CA THR A 169 -21.90 -0.61 -13.18
C THR A 169 -21.46 -1.64 -12.13
N GLY A 170 -22.31 -2.59 -11.73
CA GLY A 170 -21.90 -3.83 -11.05
C GLY A 170 -21.66 -3.79 -9.52
N TRP A 171 -21.85 -4.97 -8.93
CA TRP A 171 -21.48 -5.53 -7.62
C TRP A 171 -20.55 -4.69 -6.70
N TYR A 172 -21.09 -3.90 -5.77
CA TYR A 172 -20.27 -3.30 -4.70
C TYR A 172 -20.40 -4.11 -3.40
N LEU A 173 -19.35 -4.12 -2.58
CA LEU A 173 -19.40 -4.76 -1.25
C LEU A 173 -20.24 -3.96 -0.26
N VAL A 174 -20.15 -2.63 -0.36
CA VAL A 174 -20.87 -1.66 0.48
C VAL A 174 -21.17 -0.39 -0.32
N ASP A 175 -22.04 0.48 0.20
CA ASP A 175 -22.27 1.82 -0.33
C ASP A 175 -20.99 2.68 -0.29
N ALA A 176 -20.47 3.00 -1.48
CA ALA A 176 -19.22 3.75 -1.62
C ALA A 176 -19.32 5.20 -1.13
N VAL A 177 -20.53 5.78 -1.05
CA VAL A 177 -20.73 7.14 -0.53
C VAL A 177 -20.61 7.15 0.99
N THR A 178 -21.28 6.22 1.65
CA THR A 178 -21.25 6.04 3.11
C THR A 178 -19.85 5.69 3.57
N LEU A 179 -19.14 4.79 2.87
CA LEU A 179 -17.76 4.47 3.19
C LEU A 179 -16.81 5.68 3.06
N ARG A 180 -16.93 6.47 1.97
CA ARG A 180 -16.11 7.67 1.77
C ARG A 180 -16.30 8.69 2.90
N ARG A 181 -17.56 8.92 3.29
CA ARG A 181 -17.91 9.86 4.35
C ARG A 181 -17.34 9.41 5.69
N THR A 182 -17.59 8.16 6.08
CA THR A 182 -17.15 7.63 7.38
C THR A 182 -15.63 7.48 7.48
N PHE A 183 -14.95 7.11 6.38
CA PHE A 183 -13.48 7.18 6.28
C PHE A 183 -12.96 8.58 6.58
N ARG A 184 -13.55 9.60 5.92
CA ARG A 184 -13.15 11.00 6.10
C ARG A 184 -13.33 11.47 7.53
N GLU A 185 -14.51 11.25 8.10
CA GLU A 185 -14.83 11.65 9.47
C GLU A 185 -13.85 11.04 10.47
N ASN A 186 -13.61 9.73 10.39
CA ASN A 186 -12.67 9.04 11.26
C ASN A 186 -11.21 9.51 11.06
N PHE A 187 -10.81 9.79 9.82
CA PHE A 187 -9.46 10.30 9.55
C PHE A 187 -9.27 11.72 10.09
N VAL A 188 -10.23 12.62 9.86
CA VAL A 188 -10.18 14.01 10.34
C VAL A 188 -10.15 14.05 11.86
N GLU A 189 -10.99 13.24 12.52
CA GLU A 189 -11.02 13.14 13.98
C GLU A 189 -9.69 12.59 14.53
N GLY A 190 -9.16 11.52 13.94
CA GLY A 190 -7.86 11.00 14.38
C GLY A 190 -6.71 11.98 14.10
N LEU A 191 -6.78 12.77 13.02
CA LEU A 191 -5.78 13.80 12.72
C LEU A 191 -5.86 14.96 13.74
N ARG A 192 -7.06 15.37 14.13
CA ARG A 192 -7.31 16.33 15.22
C ARG A 192 -6.65 15.87 16.51
N GLN A 193 -6.84 14.61 16.89
CA GLN A 193 -6.20 14.04 18.08
C GLN A 193 -4.67 14.03 18.01
N LEU A 194 -4.08 13.83 16.82
CA LEU A 194 -2.63 13.92 16.63
C LEU A 194 -2.11 15.36 16.79
N PHE A 195 -2.89 16.36 16.37
CA PHE A 195 -2.60 17.78 16.62
C PHE A 195 -2.68 18.11 18.12
N ASP A 196 -3.77 17.73 18.78
CA ASP A 196 -4.00 18.01 20.20
C ASP A 196 -2.90 17.44 21.11
N LYS A 197 -2.37 16.27 20.74
CA LYS A 197 -1.27 15.60 21.47
C LYS A 197 0.13 16.09 21.07
N ALA A 198 0.23 17.01 20.11
CA ALA A 198 1.48 17.48 19.53
C ALA A 198 2.39 16.33 19.03
N GLU A 199 1.80 15.29 18.44
CA GLU A 199 2.53 14.09 17.97
C GLU A 199 3.07 14.23 16.55
N LEU A 200 2.73 15.33 15.86
CA LEU A 200 3.18 15.63 14.51
C LEU A 200 4.40 16.56 14.51
N LYS A 201 5.39 16.21 13.71
CA LYS A 201 6.49 17.08 13.30
C LYS A 201 5.98 18.06 12.26
N LEU A 202 5.88 19.32 12.65
CA LEU A 202 5.38 20.43 11.85
C LEU A 202 6.53 21.38 11.51
N GLU A 203 7.35 20.95 10.56
CA GLU A 203 8.58 21.64 10.14
C GLU A 203 8.53 21.99 8.65
N GLY A 204 9.38 22.94 8.23
CA GLY A 204 9.52 23.34 6.83
C GLY A 204 8.21 23.88 6.27
N GLU A 205 7.73 23.30 5.18
CA GLU A 205 6.47 23.75 4.55
C GLU A 205 5.23 23.57 5.44
N PHE A 206 5.32 22.81 6.53
CA PHE A 206 4.22 22.55 7.46
C PHE A 206 4.31 23.34 8.77
N GLU A 207 5.29 24.25 8.91
CA GLU A 207 5.49 25.04 10.13
C GLU A 207 4.28 25.91 10.50
N TYR A 208 3.55 26.41 9.48
CA TYR A 208 2.31 27.17 9.70
C TYR A 208 1.22 26.37 10.45
N LEU A 209 1.25 25.03 10.41
CA LEU A 209 0.32 24.17 11.15
C LEU A 209 0.60 24.13 12.66
N GLN A 210 1.64 24.81 13.15
CA GLN A 210 1.83 24.99 14.59
C GLN A 210 0.77 25.94 15.20
N MET A 211 0.10 26.74 14.37
CA MET A 211 -1.01 27.61 14.79
C MET A 211 -2.33 26.84 14.79
N ALA A 212 -3.10 26.94 15.88
CA ALA A 212 -4.38 26.24 16.03
C ALA A 212 -5.38 26.62 14.92
N GLU A 213 -5.40 27.89 14.49
CA GLU A 213 -6.27 28.37 13.43
C GLU A 213 -5.96 27.69 12.09
N ALA A 214 -4.67 27.46 11.80
CA ALA A 214 -4.24 26.77 10.58
C ALA A 214 -4.57 25.26 10.63
N GLN A 215 -4.53 24.65 11.82
CA GLN A 215 -4.97 23.27 12.02
C GLN A 215 -6.47 23.14 11.75
N GLU A 216 -7.30 23.99 12.34
CA GLU A 216 -8.75 23.99 12.11
C GLU A 216 -9.09 24.23 10.64
N GLN A 217 -8.40 25.18 9.99
CA GLN A 217 -8.59 25.42 8.56
C GLN A 217 -8.28 24.17 7.74
N LEU A 218 -7.15 23.48 8.01
CA LEU A 218 -6.82 22.24 7.32
C LEU A 218 -7.87 21.15 7.56
N LEU A 219 -8.32 20.97 8.81
CA LEU A 219 -9.33 19.97 9.15
C LEU A 219 -10.65 20.25 8.44
N SER A 220 -11.10 21.51 8.39
CA SER A 220 -12.29 21.92 7.66
C SER A 220 -12.15 21.73 6.14
N GLU A 221 -11.00 22.07 5.56
CA GLU A 221 -10.71 21.77 4.14
C GLU A 221 -10.88 20.27 3.86
N LEU A 222 -10.34 19.41 4.72
CA LEU A 222 -10.42 17.95 4.57
C LEU A 222 -11.85 17.40 4.66
N GLU A 223 -12.74 18.03 5.43
CA GLU A 223 -14.16 17.67 5.49
C GLU A 223 -14.90 17.93 4.17
N THR A 224 -14.45 18.92 3.40
CA THR A 224 -15.07 19.30 2.12
C THR A 224 -14.49 18.57 0.91
N VAL A 225 -13.24 18.14 1.00
CA VAL A 225 -12.59 17.34 -0.05
C VAL A 225 -13.20 15.94 -0.04
N GLU A 226 -13.63 15.44 -1.19
CA GLU A 226 -13.93 14.02 -1.33
C GLU A 226 -12.62 13.24 -1.27
N PRO A 227 -12.39 12.39 -0.24
CA PRO A 227 -11.29 11.47 -0.28
C PRO A 227 -11.56 10.46 -1.40
N VAL A 228 -10.53 10.10 -2.14
CA VAL A 228 -10.65 9.02 -3.12
C VAL A 228 -10.57 7.71 -2.35
N SER A 229 -11.73 7.22 -1.89
CA SER A 229 -11.90 5.79 -1.69
C SER A 229 -12.69 5.19 -2.84
N TYR A 230 -12.10 4.21 -3.49
CA TYR A 230 -12.73 3.50 -4.61
C TYR A 230 -12.83 2.02 -4.27
N ILE A 231 -14.02 1.47 -4.46
CA ILE A 231 -14.30 0.05 -4.37
C ILE A 231 -14.31 -0.49 -5.80
N LYS A 232 -13.44 -1.46 -6.07
CA LYS A 232 -13.44 -2.20 -7.32
C LYS A 232 -14.02 -3.60 -7.07
N PRO A 233 -15.04 -4.02 -7.83
CA PRO A 233 -15.47 -5.41 -7.84
C PRO A 233 -14.33 -6.34 -8.32
N PRO A 234 -14.44 -7.66 -8.06
CA PRO A 234 -13.61 -8.62 -8.75
C PRO A 234 -13.74 -8.43 -10.27
N PRO A 235 -12.66 -8.65 -11.06
CA PRO A 235 -12.68 -8.39 -12.50
C PRO A 235 -13.66 -9.30 -13.27
N HIS A 236 -14.08 -10.42 -12.69
CA HIS A 236 -15.13 -11.32 -13.15
C HIS A 236 -15.54 -12.23 -11.98
N GLU A 237 -16.75 -12.79 -12.06
CA GLU A 237 -17.27 -13.79 -11.11
C GLU A 237 -16.36 -15.02 -11.03
N GLY A 238 -16.16 -15.57 -9.83
CA GLY A 238 -15.31 -16.75 -9.62
C GLY A 238 -13.82 -16.47 -9.82
N CYS A 239 -13.38 -15.21 -9.64
CA CYS A 239 -11.98 -14.85 -9.76
C CYS A 239 -11.13 -15.64 -8.77
N ARG A 240 -10.07 -16.26 -9.29
CA ARG A 240 -9.16 -17.09 -8.52
C ARG A 240 -8.44 -16.29 -7.41
N PRO A 241 -8.37 -16.82 -6.17
CA PRO A 241 -7.61 -16.23 -5.04
C PRO A 241 -6.23 -15.68 -5.41
N GLU A 242 -5.50 -16.40 -6.27
CA GLU A 242 -4.14 -16.04 -6.68
C GLU A 242 -4.09 -14.75 -7.50
N THR A 243 -5.18 -14.40 -8.21
CA THR A 243 -5.28 -13.14 -8.97
C THR A 243 -5.26 -11.94 -8.03
N VAL A 244 -5.97 -12.07 -6.91
CA VAL A 244 -6.12 -11.03 -5.88
C VAL A 244 -4.81 -10.86 -5.10
N LEU A 245 -4.14 -11.96 -4.78
CA LEU A 245 -2.82 -11.91 -4.15
C LEU A 245 -1.77 -11.32 -5.09
N LYS A 246 -1.72 -11.75 -6.35
CA LYS A 246 -0.81 -11.17 -7.34
C LYS A 246 -1.00 -9.68 -7.50
N TYR A 247 -2.22 -9.18 -7.36
CA TYR A 247 -2.50 -7.75 -7.32
C TYR A 247 -1.79 -7.07 -6.15
N LEU A 248 -2.05 -7.49 -4.90
CA LEU A 248 -1.43 -6.90 -3.70
C LEU A 248 0.09 -7.02 -3.70
N ALA A 249 0.61 -8.16 -4.18
CA ALA A 249 2.03 -8.48 -4.17
C ALA A 249 2.87 -7.48 -4.99
N ARG A 250 2.24 -6.76 -5.93
CA ARG A 250 2.90 -5.68 -6.70
C ARG A 250 3.30 -4.48 -5.84
N TYR A 251 2.64 -4.28 -4.70
CA TYR A 251 2.83 -3.11 -3.83
C TYR A 251 3.73 -3.38 -2.63
N LEU A 252 4.08 -4.64 -2.37
CA LEU A 252 4.88 -5.04 -1.20
C LEU A 252 6.38 -4.91 -1.43
N THR A 253 6.84 -5.30 -2.62
CA THR A 253 8.27 -5.38 -2.95
C THR A 253 8.55 -4.82 -4.33
N GLY A 254 9.69 -4.14 -4.43
CA GLY A 254 10.08 -3.38 -5.60
C GLY A 254 10.24 -1.90 -5.26
N GLY A 255 11.18 -1.26 -5.94
CA GLY A 255 11.29 0.20 -5.93
C GLY A 255 10.20 0.87 -6.77
N PRO A 256 10.19 2.21 -6.82
CA PRO A 256 9.19 2.98 -7.57
C PRO A 256 9.24 2.73 -9.08
N ILE A 257 10.39 2.27 -9.59
CA ILE A 257 10.61 2.00 -11.02
C ILE A 257 11.10 0.56 -11.15
N SER A 258 10.38 -0.26 -11.91
CA SER A 258 10.82 -1.60 -12.30
C SER A 258 11.91 -1.51 -13.37
N THR A 259 12.86 -2.45 -13.39
CA THR A 259 13.90 -2.50 -14.43
C THR A 259 13.33 -2.51 -15.85
N ALA A 260 12.17 -3.14 -16.07
CA ALA A 260 11.48 -3.16 -17.36
C ALA A 260 10.99 -1.78 -17.85
N ARG A 261 10.92 -0.77 -16.97
CA ARG A 261 10.57 0.61 -17.35
C ARG A 261 11.79 1.42 -17.73
N ILE A 262 13.01 0.98 -17.40
CA ILE A 262 14.24 1.71 -17.73
C ILE A 262 14.51 1.52 -19.22
N VAL A 263 14.48 2.63 -19.96
CA VAL A 263 14.73 2.67 -21.42
C VAL A 263 16.21 2.89 -21.68
N SER A 264 16.82 3.83 -20.96
CA SER A 264 18.25 4.12 -21.04
C SER A 264 18.75 4.70 -19.72
N ALA A 265 20.04 4.51 -19.44
CA ALA A 265 20.71 5.12 -18.32
C ALA A 265 22.17 5.42 -18.70
N ASP A 266 22.61 6.62 -18.35
CA ASP A 266 24.01 7.03 -18.41
C ASP A 266 24.43 7.70 -17.09
N GLU A 267 25.64 8.27 -17.03
CA GLU A 267 26.16 8.91 -15.82
C GLU A 267 25.36 10.14 -15.36
N ARG A 268 24.55 10.74 -16.25
CA ARG A 268 23.84 12.01 -16.01
C ARG A 268 22.33 11.84 -15.95
N SER A 269 21.78 10.83 -16.62
CA SER A 269 20.35 10.72 -16.82
C SER A 269 19.87 9.27 -16.84
N VAL A 270 18.64 9.08 -16.38
CA VAL A 270 17.90 7.81 -16.50
C VAL A 270 16.57 8.14 -17.18
N THR A 271 16.29 7.48 -18.30
CA THR A 271 15.02 7.59 -19.03
C THR A 271 14.19 6.35 -18.73
N PHE A 272 12.92 6.56 -18.38
CA PHE A 272 11.99 5.47 -18.12
C PHE A 272 10.59 5.77 -18.66
N MET A 273 9.85 4.71 -18.98
CA MET A 273 8.47 4.81 -19.44
C MET A 273 7.57 5.30 -18.30
N ALA A 274 6.81 6.37 -18.57
CA ALA A 274 5.79 6.91 -17.66
C ALA A 274 4.69 5.88 -17.40
#